data_AF-A0A259GJP6-F1
#
_entry.id   AF-A0A259GJP6-F1
#
_cell.length_a   1.000
_cell.length_b   1.000
_cell.length_c   1.000
_cell.angle_alpha   90.00
_cell.angle_beta   90.00
_cell.angle_gamma   90.00
#
_symmetry.space_group_name_H-M   'P 1'
#
loop_
_entity.id
_entity.type
_entity.pdbx_description
1 polymer ?
#
loop_
_entity_poly.entity_id
_entity_poly.type
_entity_poly.pdbx_seq_one_letter_code
_entity_poly.pdbx_strand_id
1 'polypeptide(L)'
;MAKENSQHLRQLIAQQAARMMAEEGVSDFAYAKKKAGRQVGAVENSILPSNAEIEEELKLYNALFLSEEQPENLRELRVNALFTMQ
;
A
#
# COMPACT_ATOMS: atom_id res chain seq x y z
N MET A 1 -24.58 -6.04 10.51
CA MET A 1 -23.67 -6.02 11.67
C MET A 1 -22.43 -6.91 11.48
N ALA A 2 -22.48 -8.26 11.50
CA ALA A 2 -21.24 -9.06 11.39
C ALA A 2 -20.48 -8.91 10.05
N LYS A 3 -21.18 -8.81 8.92
CA LYS A 3 -20.57 -8.60 7.59
C LYS A 3 -19.90 -7.23 7.43
N GLU A 4 -20.48 -6.18 7.99
CA GLU A 4 -19.91 -4.82 7.94
C GLU A 4 -18.59 -4.76 8.74
N ASN A 5 -18.54 -5.46 9.88
CA ASN A 5 -17.32 -5.56 10.68
C ASN A 5 -16.19 -6.27 9.90
N SER A 6 -16.51 -7.34 9.16
CA SER A 6 -15.53 -8.04 8.31
C SER A 6 -15.07 -7.19 7.12
N GLN A 7 -15.96 -6.38 6.53
CA GLN A 7 -15.58 -5.46 5.45
C GLN A 7 -14.66 -4.34 5.96
N HIS A 8 -14.99 -3.75 7.10
CA HIS A 8 -14.15 -2.73 7.73
C HIS A 8 -12.77 -3.29 8.09
N LEU A 9 -12.72 -4.50 8.64
CA LEU A 9 -11.48 -5.18 8.98
C LEU A 9 -10.63 -5.48 7.72
N ARG A 10 -11.26 -5.92 6.63
CA ARG A 10 -10.58 -6.12 5.34
C ARG A 10 -9.97 -4.82 4.82
N GLN A 11 -10.71 -3.71 4.91
CA GLN A 11 -10.23 -2.40 4.48
C GLN A 11 -9.03 -1.92 5.31
N LEU A 12 -9.08 -2.09 6.65
CA LEU A 12 -7.95 -1.78 7.52
C LEU A 12 -6.70 -2.57 7.15
N ILE A 13 -6.85 -3.86 6.82
CA ILE A 13 -5.73 -4.70 6.38
C ILE A 13 -5.19 -4.21 5.03
N ALA A 14 -6.06 -3.81 4.10
CA ALA A 14 -5.65 -3.28 2.79
C ALA A 14 -4.83 -1.99 2.95
N GLN A 15 -5.28 -1.07 3.81
CA GLN A 15 -4.57 0.18 4.11
C GLN A 15 -3.22 -0.08 4.76
N GLN A 16 -3.14 -0.97 5.76
CA GLN A 16 -1.88 -1.33 6.40
C GLN A 16 -0.91 -2.02 5.44
N ALA A 17 -1.41 -2.89 4.56
CA ALA A 17 -0.61 -3.52 3.52
C ALA A 17 -0.09 -2.47 2.52
N ALA A 18 -0.94 -1.57 2.03
CA ALA A 18 -0.56 -0.48 1.14
C ALA A 18 0.51 0.43 1.75
N ARG A 19 0.33 0.84 3.01
CA ARG A 19 1.32 1.64 3.76
C ARG A 19 2.65 0.91 3.87
N MET A 20 2.63 -0.37 4.23
CA MET A 20 3.83 -1.20 4.31
C MET A 20 4.56 -1.32 2.96
N MET A 21 3.82 -1.45 1.87
CA MET A 21 4.40 -1.49 0.53
C MET A 21 5.03 -0.13 0.14
N ALA A 22 4.37 0.98 0.47
CA ALA A 22 4.85 2.34 0.18
C ALA A 22 6.04 2.77 1.05
N GLU A 23 5.98 2.53 2.37
CA GLU A 23 6.99 3.00 3.32
C GLU A 23 8.16 2.01 3.48
N GLU A 24 7.88 0.71 3.58
CA GLU A 24 8.90 -0.33 3.82
C GLU A 24 9.48 -0.89 2.52
N GLY A 25 8.97 -0.48 1.35
CA GLY A 25 9.43 -0.95 0.03
C GLY A 25 9.10 -2.42 -0.25
N VAL A 26 8.08 -2.96 0.41
CA VAL A 26 7.62 -4.34 0.20
C VAL A 26 6.93 -4.46 -1.17
N SER A 27 7.43 -5.32 -2.05
CA SER A 27 6.82 -5.59 -3.36
C SER A 27 5.93 -6.83 -3.40
N ASP A 28 6.03 -7.71 -2.39
CA ASP A 28 5.23 -8.93 -2.30
C ASP A 28 3.89 -8.67 -1.56
N PHE A 29 2.80 -8.63 -2.34
CA PHE A 29 1.44 -8.48 -1.84
C PHE A 29 1.02 -9.58 -0.86
N ALA A 30 1.44 -10.83 -1.09
CA ALA A 30 1.08 -11.95 -0.23
C ALA A 30 1.75 -11.83 1.14
N TYR A 31 3.00 -11.38 1.17
CA TYR A 31 3.70 -11.05 2.40
C TYR A 31 3.06 -9.85 3.11
N ALA A 32 2.79 -8.76 2.38
CA ALA A 32 2.21 -7.53 2.92
C ALA A 32 0.85 -7.80 3.60
N LYS A 33 -0.09 -8.45 2.90
CA LYS A 33 -1.43 -8.70 3.46
C LYS A 33 -1.42 -9.70 4.62
N LYS A 34 -0.53 -10.69 4.61
CA LYS A 34 -0.37 -11.61 5.75
C LYS A 34 0.22 -10.91 6.96
N LYS A 35 1.21 -10.04 6.76
CA LYS A 35 1.81 -9.27 7.86
C LYS A 35 0.81 -8.25 8.43
N ALA A 36 0.09 -7.54 7.57
CA ALA A 36 -0.99 -6.63 7.95
C ALA A 36 -2.12 -7.38 8.67
N GLY A 37 -2.60 -8.51 8.15
CA GLY A 37 -3.63 -9.33 8.79
C GLY A 37 -3.24 -9.76 10.20
N ARG A 38 -1.98 -10.21 10.40
CA ARG A 38 -1.45 -10.55 11.73
C ARG A 38 -1.44 -9.35 12.69
N GLN A 39 -1.07 -8.16 12.21
CA GLN A 39 -1.04 -6.94 13.03
C GLN A 39 -2.44 -6.51 13.49
N VAL A 40 -3.46 -6.70 12.64
CA VAL A 40 -4.85 -6.36 12.97
C VAL A 40 -5.58 -7.52 13.68
N GLY A 41 -4.90 -8.63 13.97
CA GLY A 41 -5.49 -9.81 14.62
C GLY A 41 -6.41 -10.65 13.71
N ALA A 42 -6.40 -10.38 12.40
CA ALA A 42 -7.18 -11.07 11.39
C ALA A 42 -6.32 -12.13 10.69
N VAL A 43 -6.35 -13.35 11.22
CA VAL A 43 -5.58 -14.49 10.68
C VAL A 43 -6.41 -15.30 9.66
N GLU A 44 -7.72 -15.05 9.57
CA GLU A 44 -8.59 -15.74 8.64
C GLU A 44 -8.40 -15.25 7.20
N ASN A 45 -8.14 -16.19 6.28
CA ASN A 45 -8.05 -15.90 4.84
C ASN A 45 -9.35 -15.29 4.27
N SER A 46 -10.48 -15.50 4.92
CA SER A 46 -11.78 -14.92 4.55
C SER A 46 -11.79 -13.39 4.67
N ILE A 47 -10.93 -12.80 5.51
CA ILE A 47 -10.88 -11.36 5.84
C ILE A 47 -9.71 -10.66 5.13
N LEU A 48 -8.77 -11.41 4.54
CA LEU A 48 -7.65 -10.82 3.82
C LEU A 48 -8.13 -10.13 2.52
N PRO A 49 -7.59 -8.94 2.19
CA PRO A 49 -7.90 -8.26 0.94
C PRO A 49 -7.27 -8.97 -0.26
N SER A 50 -7.86 -8.72 -1.42
CA SER A 50 -7.31 -9.04 -2.73
C SER A 50 -6.13 -8.13 -3.06
N ASN A 51 -5.30 -8.54 -4.01
CA ASN A 51 -4.18 -7.70 -4.46
C ASN A 51 -4.69 -6.41 -5.11
N ALA A 52 -5.84 -6.45 -5.80
CA ALA A 52 -6.46 -5.28 -6.41
C ALA A 52 -6.91 -4.23 -5.38
N GLU A 53 -7.51 -4.65 -4.26
CA GLU A 53 -7.87 -3.74 -3.15
C GLU A 53 -6.62 -3.09 -2.53
N ILE A 54 -5.52 -3.84 -2.39
CA ILE A 54 -4.25 -3.30 -1.89
C ILE A 54 -3.66 -2.30 -2.89
N GLU A 55 -3.71 -2.57 -4.19
CA GLU A 55 -3.26 -1.63 -5.23
C GLU A 55 -4.09 -0.35 -5.26
N GLU A 56 -5.40 -0.43 -5.06
CA GLU A 56 -6.28 0.73 -4.99
C GLU A 56 -5.94 1.59 -3.77
N GLU A 57 -5.82 0.98 -2.59
CA GLU A 57 -5.38 1.68 -1.37
C GLU A 57 -3.96 2.23 -1.51
N LEU A 58 -3.07 1.55 -2.23
CA LEU A 58 -1.71 2.03 -2.50
C LEU A 58 -1.74 3.26 -3.43
N LYS A 59 -2.60 3.27 -4.45
CA LYS A 59 -2.81 4.45 -5.30
C LYS A 59 -3.39 5.61 -4.50
N LEU A 60 -4.37 5.35 -3.63
CA LEU A 60 -4.96 6.36 -2.74
C LEU A 60 -3.92 6.89 -1.75
N TYR A 61 -3.11 6.02 -1.16
CA TYR A 61 -2.03 6.39 -0.25
C TYR A 61 -1.02 7.29 -0.95
N ASN A 62 -0.56 6.91 -2.15
CA ASN A 62 0.34 7.75 -2.94
C ASN A 62 -0.35 9.06 -3.39
N ALA A 63 -1.64 9.05 -3.70
CA ALA A 63 -2.36 10.28 -4.01
C ALA A 63 -2.52 11.19 -2.77
N LEU A 64 -2.66 10.64 -1.57
CA LEU A 64 -2.84 11.43 -0.35
C LEU A 64 -1.52 11.98 0.19
N PHE A 65 -0.45 11.17 0.17
CA PHE A 65 0.83 11.50 0.78
C PHE A 65 1.89 11.98 -0.22
N LEU A 66 1.73 11.70 -1.52
CA LEU A 66 2.68 12.08 -2.56
C LEU A 66 2.11 13.07 -3.60
N SER A 67 0.84 13.49 -3.53
CA SER A 67 0.28 14.43 -4.53
C SER A 67 0.79 15.86 -4.43
N GLU A 68 1.26 16.31 -3.27
CA GLU A 68 1.84 17.66 -3.15
C GLU A 68 3.33 17.73 -3.58
N GLU A 69 4.02 16.60 -3.72
CA GLU A 69 5.46 16.56 -4.00
C GLU A 69 5.85 15.91 -5.35
N GLN A 70 4.93 15.24 -6.05
CA GLN A 70 5.34 14.35 -7.15
C GLN A 70 5.79 14.98 -8.47
N PRO A 71 5.30 16.13 -8.99
CA PRO A 71 5.82 16.63 -10.26
C PRO A 71 7.29 17.01 -10.16
N GLU A 72 7.69 17.63 -9.05
CA GLU A 72 9.03 18.19 -8.86
C GLU A 72 10.04 17.10 -8.49
N ASN A 73 9.72 16.23 -7.54
CA ASN A 73 10.63 15.15 -7.12
C ASN A 73 10.88 14.10 -8.22
N LEU A 74 9.87 13.74 -9.03
CA LEU A 74 10.09 12.89 -10.20
C LEU A 74 10.94 13.56 -11.27
N ARG A 75 10.81 14.89 -11.44
CA ARG A 75 11.67 15.64 -12.36
C ARG A 75 13.10 15.64 -11.87
N GLU A 76 13.35 15.88 -10.60
CA GLU A 76 14.70 15.89 -10.02
C GLU A 76 15.36 14.51 -10.09
N LEU A 77 14.65 13.44 -9.76
CA LEU A 77 15.18 12.08 -9.88
C LEU A 77 15.49 11.71 -11.34
N ARG A 78 14.66 12.11 -12.31
CA ARG A 78 14.94 11.91 -13.75
C ARG A 78 16.14 12.71 -14.23
N VAL A 79 16.29 13.95 -13.78
CA VAL A 79 17.46 14.79 -14.10
C VAL A 79 18.74 14.20 -13.50
N ASN A 80 18.69 13.76 -12.25
CA ASN A 80 19.83 13.12 -11.59
C ASN A 80 20.22 11.80 -12.26
N ALA A 81 19.25 10.97 -12.65
CA ALA A 81 19.51 9.75 -13.41
C ALA A 81 20.14 10.04 -14.79
N LEU A 82 19.77 11.14 -15.44
CA LEU A 82 20.36 11.55 -16.72
C LEU A 82 21.81 12.07 -16.57
N PHE A 83 22.11 12.68 -15.43
CA PHE A 83 23.45 13.17 -15.10
C PHE A 83 24.44 12.03 -14.78
N THR A 84 23.96 10.94 -14.16
CA THR A 84 24.80 9.80 -13.78
C THR A 84 25.00 8.75 -14.90
N MET A 85 24.29 8.88 -16.03
CA MET A 85 24.44 8.02 -17.21
C MET A 85 25.46 8.54 -18.26
N GLN A 86 26.29 9.52 -17.90
CA GLN A 86 27.46 9.95 -18.70
C GLN A 86 28.73 9.19 -18.30
#